data_AF-A0A1N7R0G7-F1
#
_entry.id   AF-A0A1N7R0G7-F1
#
_cell.length_a   1.000
_cell.length_b   1.000
_cell.length_c   1.000
_cell.angle_alpha   90.00
_cell.angle_beta   90.00
_cell.angle_gamma   90.00
#
_symmetry.space_group_name_H-M   'P 1'
#
loop_
_entity.id
_entity.type
_entity.pdbx_description
1 polymer ?
#
loop_
_entity_poly.entity_id
_entity_poly.type
_entity_poly.pdbx_seq_one_letter_code
_entity_poly.pdbx_strand_id
1 'polypeptide(L)'
;MDNNPQELLEENTYNDLSQLVNKKVGNNLQSIDYTYNIRGWMTKINNPANLTGKLFGYKVKYSEVEGLETPNTDFSTLKVKPKYNGNIAEVDWRTGTTTGDNLRRYGYVYDGVNRLLAG
;
A
#
# COMPACT_ATOMS: atom_id res chain seq x y z
N MET A 1 2.81 23.44 -37.23
CA MET A 1 3.58 22.27 -36.76
C MET A 1 3.86 22.51 -35.28
N ASP A 2 3.46 21.57 -34.42
CA ASP A 2 3.74 21.66 -32.99
C ASP A 2 5.21 21.23 -32.78
N ASN A 3 6.07 22.18 -32.38
CA ASN A 3 7.52 22.02 -32.26
C ASN A 3 7.96 21.73 -30.82
N ASN A 4 7.04 21.35 -29.93
CA ASN A 4 7.36 21.06 -28.55
C ASN A 4 8.12 19.73 -28.42
N PRO A 5 9.12 19.64 -27.52
CA PRO A 5 9.81 18.39 -27.25
C PRO A 5 8.82 17.34 -26.73
N GLN A 6 8.93 16.11 -27.25
CA GLN A 6 8.12 14.99 -26.77
C GLN A 6 8.48 14.69 -25.31
N GLU A 7 7.45 14.55 -24.47
CA GLU A 7 7.62 14.24 -23.04
C GLU A 7 6.99 12.88 -22.72
N LEU A 8 7.76 11.99 -22.08
CA LEU A 8 7.27 10.73 -21.58
C LEU A 8 6.53 10.97 -20.25
N LEU A 9 5.20 10.94 -20.30
CA LEU A 9 4.35 11.13 -19.12
C LEU A 9 4.41 9.91 -18.20
N GLU A 10 4.35 8.71 -18.78
CA GLU A 10 4.41 7.46 -18.02
C GLU A 10 5.01 6.28 -18.81
N GLU A 11 5.63 5.36 -18.09
CA GLU A 11 6.13 4.07 -18.58
C GLU A 11 5.65 2.97 -17.62
N ASN A 12 4.94 1.97 -18.14
CA ASN A 12 4.35 0.89 -17.35
C ASN A 12 5.00 -0.45 -17.71
N THR A 13 5.46 -1.19 -16.71
CA THR A 13 6.02 -2.55 -16.85
C THR A 13 5.08 -3.55 -16.18
N TYR A 14 4.81 -4.67 -16.84
CA TYR A 14 3.88 -5.71 -16.38
C TYR A 14 4.60 -7.05 -16.19
N ASN A 15 4.11 -7.88 -15.28
CA ASN A 15 4.54 -9.28 -15.17
C ASN A 15 3.81 -10.18 -16.20
N ASP A 16 4.15 -11.47 -16.23
CA ASP A 16 3.56 -12.47 -17.14
C ASP A 16 2.04 -12.69 -16.96
N LEU A 17 1.47 -12.19 -15.85
CA LEU A 17 0.04 -12.21 -15.57
C LEU A 17 -0.66 -10.89 -15.97
N SER A 18 0.04 -10.02 -16.71
CA SER A 18 -0.43 -8.69 -17.10
C SER A 18 -0.74 -7.77 -15.90
N GLN A 19 -0.08 -7.97 -14.76
CA GLN A 19 -0.19 -7.10 -13.60
C GLN A 19 0.93 -6.05 -13.61
N LEU A 20 0.58 -4.79 -13.35
CA LEU A 20 1.53 -3.68 -13.30
C LEU A 20 2.54 -3.91 -12.17
N VAL A 21 3.82 -4.05 -12.47
CA VAL A 21 4.89 -4.22 -11.45
C VAL A 21 5.71 -2.96 -11.25
N ASN A 22 5.82 -2.11 -12.26
CA ASN A 22 6.49 -0.82 -12.16
C ASN A 22 5.77 0.24 -12.99
N LYS A 23 5.60 1.43 -12.43
CA LYS A 23 5.16 2.63 -13.15
C LYS A 23 6.16 3.75 -12.94
N LYS A 24 6.73 4.29 -14.01
CA LYS A 24 7.54 5.51 -13.96
C LYS A 24 6.71 6.67 -14.46
N VAL A 25 6.84 7.84 -13.84
CA VAL A 25 6.11 9.07 -14.21
C VAL A 25 7.00 10.29 -14.24
N GLY A 26 6.60 11.28 -15.05
CA GLY A 26 7.31 12.54 -15.18
C GLY A 26 8.73 12.34 -15.67
N ASN A 27 8.90 11.60 -16.77
CA ASN A 27 10.22 11.29 -17.33
C ASN A 27 11.23 10.73 -16.30
N ASN A 28 10.81 9.69 -15.56
CA ASN A 28 11.57 9.01 -14.50
C ASN A 28 11.79 9.80 -13.19
N LEU A 29 11.06 10.90 -12.96
CA LEU A 29 11.08 11.61 -11.67
C LEU A 29 10.60 10.74 -10.50
N GLN A 30 9.67 9.83 -10.75
CA GLN A 30 9.26 8.80 -9.80
C GLN A 30 9.18 7.45 -10.49
N SER A 31 9.52 6.42 -9.74
CA SER A 31 9.30 5.02 -10.11
C SER A 31 8.47 4.39 -9.00
N ILE A 32 7.44 3.63 -9.32
CA ILE A 32 6.47 3.12 -8.36
C ILE A 32 6.43 1.61 -8.50
N ASP A 33 6.89 0.89 -7.48
CA ASP A 33 7.00 -0.56 -7.48
C ASP A 33 5.76 -1.19 -6.85
N TYR A 34 5.12 -2.12 -7.54
CA TYR A 34 3.93 -2.83 -7.07
C TYR A 34 4.26 -4.30 -6.83
N THR A 35 3.79 -4.86 -5.71
CA THR A 35 3.89 -6.30 -5.45
C THR A 35 2.52 -6.89 -5.14
N TYR A 36 2.37 -8.18 -5.45
CA TYR A 36 1.13 -8.92 -5.30
C TYR A 36 1.37 -10.21 -4.50
N ASN A 37 0.33 -10.75 -3.88
CA ASN A 37 0.35 -12.12 -3.37
C ASN A 37 -0.02 -13.13 -4.47
N ILE A 38 0.05 -14.42 -4.16
CA ILE A 38 -0.28 -15.52 -5.10
C ILE A 38 -1.73 -15.53 -5.60
N ARG A 39 -2.64 -14.78 -4.96
CA ARG A 39 -4.04 -14.59 -5.37
C ARG A 39 -4.23 -13.33 -6.24
N GLY A 40 -3.14 -12.64 -6.56
CA GLY A 40 -3.14 -11.41 -7.34
C GLY A 40 -3.60 -10.17 -6.58
N TRP A 41 -3.73 -10.23 -5.25
CA TRP A 41 -4.03 -9.03 -4.46
C TRP A 41 -2.77 -8.21 -4.23
N MET A 42 -2.85 -6.90 -4.42
CA MET A 42 -1.73 -5.98 -4.18
C MET A 42 -1.35 -5.99 -2.70
N THR A 43 -0.07 -6.24 -2.43
CA THR A 43 0.49 -6.27 -1.07
C THR A 43 1.37 -5.07 -0.76
N LYS A 44 1.86 -4.36 -1.78
CA LYS A 44 2.79 -3.25 -1.58
C LYS A 44 2.81 -2.27 -2.75
N ILE A 45 3.02 -0.99 -2.44
CA ILE A 45 3.44 0.09 -3.34
C ILE A 45 4.70 0.72 -2.73
N ASN A 46 5.87 0.57 -3.34
CA ASN A 46 7.19 0.91 -2.78
C ASN A 46 7.38 0.36 -1.34
N ASN A 47 8.53 0.56 -0.71
CA ASN A 47 8.71 0.08 0.68
C ASN A 47 8.43 1.20 1.70
N PRO A 48 7.30 1.19 2.44
CA PRO A 48 7.03 2.24 3.44
C PRO A 48 8.04 2.26 4.60
N ALA A 49 8.69 1.12 4.90
CA ALA A 49 9.73 1.07 5.92
C ALA A 49 11.05 1.72 5.44
N ASN A 50 11.27 1.79 4.13
CA ASN A 50 12.46 2.41 3.52
C ASN A 50 12.15 2.97 2.13
N LEU A 51 11.84 4.26 2.06
CA LEU A 51 11.40 4.89 0.82
C LEU A 51 12.51 5.11 -0.20
N THR A 52 13.79 5.16 0.18
CA THR A 52 14.92 5.27 -0.78
C THR A 52 14.71 6.32 -1.89
N GLY A 53 14.24 7.53 -1.53
CA GLY A 53 13.96 8.62 -2.48
C GLY A 53 12.57 8.62 -3.14
N LYS A 54 11.74 7.60 -2.87
CA LYS A 54 10.33 7.54 -3.30
C LYS A 54 9.47 8.48 -2.46
N LEU A 55 8.46 9.09 -3.07
CA LEU A 55 7.58 10.04 -2.37
C LEU A 55 6.54 9.39 -1.46
N PHE A 56 6.25 8.10 -1.67
CA PHE A 56 5.21 7.39 -0.92
C PHE A 56 5.49 5.89 -0.89
N GLY A 57 5.08 5.26 0.21
CA GLY A 57 5.10 3.81 0.36
C GLY A 57 3.88 3.30 1.12
N TYR A 58 3.44 2.10 0.77
CA TYR A 58 2.22 1.48 1.27
C TYR A 58 2.39 -0.04 1.33
N LYS A 59 2.00 -0.70 2.42
CA LYS A 59 1.99 -2.16 2.57
C LYS A 59 0.62 -2.58 3.07
N VAL A 60 -0.03 -3.49 2.35
CA VAL A 60 -1.30 -4.10 2.72
C VAL A 60 -1.03 -5.47 3.31
N LYS A 61 -1.56 -5.72 4.50
CA LYS A 61 -1.49 -7.01 5.18
C LYS A 61 -2.89 -7.60 5.25
N TYR A 62 -3.05 -8.77 4.66
CA TYR A 62 -4.30 -9.52 4.69
C TYR A 62 -4.23 -10.54 5.83
N SER A 63 -3.30 -11.50 5.72
CA SER A 63 -3.16 -12.65 6.62
C SER A 63 -2.14 -12.46 7.74
N GLU A 64 -1.70 -11.22 7.98
CA GLU A 64 -0.66 -10.88 8.95
C GLU A 64 -1.12 -9.68 9.77
N VAL A 65 -0.72 -9.65 11.04
CA VAL A 65 -0.94 -8.53 11.97
C VAL A 65 0.37 -8.31 12.72
N GLU A 66 0.82 -7.07 12.80
CA GLU A 66 2.07 -6.66 13.45
C GLU A 66 1.86 -5.49 14.43
N GLY A 67 0.77 -4.73 14.26
CA GLY A 67 0.38 -3.64 15.13
C GLY A 67 -0.28 -4.12 16.41
N LEU A 68 -0.90 -3.16 17.10
CA LEU A 68 -1.68 -3.43 18.29
C LEU A 68 -2.93 -4.24 17.93
N GLU A 69 -3.30 -5.20 18.78
CA GLU A 69 -4.55 -5.96 18.57
C GLU A 69 -5.78 -5.06 18.66
N THR A 70 -5.72 -3.96 19.41
CA THR A 70 -6.84 -3.03 19.54
C THR A 70 -6.71 -1.94 18.47
N PRO A 71 -7.73 -1.72 17.61
CA PRO A 71 -7.63 -0.76 16.51
C PRO A 71 -7.53 0.70 17.00
N ASN A 72 -8.28 1.07 18.04
CA ASN A 72 -8.09 2.32 18.79
C ASN A 72 -8.70 2.20 20.20
N THR A 73 -8.48 3.21 21.06
CA THR A 73 -8.95 3.22 22.46
C THR A 73 -10.47 3.19 22.62
N ASP A 74 -11.22 3.74 21.65
CA ASP A 74 -12.68 3.81 21.69
C ASP A 74 -13.33 2.44 21.40
N PHE A 75 -12.60 1.55 20.74
CA PHE A 75 -13.03 0.20 20.37
C PHE A 75 -12.22 -0.90 21.08
N SER A 76 -11.98 -0.74 22.38
CA SER A 76 -11.13 -1.64 23.19
C SER A 76 -11.50 -3.13 23.15
N THR A 77 -12.76 -3.46 22.89
CA THR A 77 -13.28 -4.84 22.80
C THR A 77 -13.15 -5.45 21.39
N LEU A 78 -12.90 -4.63 20.37
CA LEU A 78 -12.70 -5.07 19.00
C LEU A 78 -11.21 -5.40 18.79
N LYS A 79 -10.95 -6.49 18.06
CA LYS A 79 -9.59 -7.00 17.86
C LYS A 79 -9.26 -7.14 16.38
N VAL A 80 -8.16 -6.51 15.96
CA VAL A 80 -7.53 -6.68 14.66
C VAL A 80 -7.01 -8.10 14.57
N LYS A 81 -7.39 -8.82 13.52
CA LYS A 81 -7.05 -10.23 13.33
C LYS A 81 -6.68 -10.49 11.87
N PRO A 82 -5.77 -11.45 11.60
CA PRO A 82 -5.50 -11.91 10.25
C PRO A 82 -6.79 -12.25 9.47
N LYS A 83 -6.80 -11.91 8.19
CA LYS A 83 -7.90 -12.10 7.24
C LYS A 83 -7.44 -12.95 6.06
N TYR A 84 -8.05 -14.13 5.93
CA TYR A 84 -7.73 -15.09 4.87
C TYR A 84 -8.72 -15.04 3.71
N ASN A 85 -9.74 -14.18 3.82
CA ASN A 85 -10.86 -14.06 2.88
C ASN A 85 -10.77 -12.84 1.94
N GLY A 86 -9.69 -12.06 2.00
CA GLY A 86 -9.50 -10.88 1.15
C GLY A 86 -9.79 -9.55 1.81
N ASN A 87 -10.33 -9.55 3.03
CA ASN A 87 -10.36 -8.32 3.83
C ASN A 87 -8.94 -7.93 4.24
N ILE A 88 -8.71 -6.64 4.40
CA ILE A 88 -7.43 -6.11 4.85
C ILE A 88 -7.40 -6.18 6.38
N ALA A 89 -6.37 -6.80 6.95
CA ALA A 89 -6.18 -6.78 8.40
C ALA A 89 -5.48 -5.48 8.82
N GLU A 90 -4.42 -5.10 8.12
CA GLU A 90 -3.66 -3.89 8.43
C GLU A 90 -3.11 -3.20 7.17
N VAL A 91 -2.82 -1.91 7.32
CA VAL A 91 -2.12 -1.09 6.34
C VAL A 91 -0.99 -0.34 7.01
N ASP A 92 0.20 -0.42 6.42
CA ASP A 92 1.32 0.46 6.77
C ASP A 92 1.54 1.49 5.67
N TRP A 93 1.80 2.74 6.03
CA TRP A 93 2.09 3.77 5.05
C TRP A 93 3.04 4.84 5.58
N ARG A 94 3.75 5.48 4.65
CA ARG A 94 4.70 6.56 4.94
C ARG A 94 4.85 7.49 3.74
N THR A 95 5.10 8.77 3.97
CA THR A 95 5.48 9.70 2.90
C THR A 95 6.96 10.03 2.96
N GLY A 96 7.54 10.28 1.78
CA GLY A 96 8.91 10.77 1.60
C GLY A 96 8.98 12.30 1.49
N THR A 97 7.84 12.98 1.62
CA THR A 97 7.73 14.44 1.49
C THR A 97 8.22 15.18 2.74
N THR A 98 8.36 14.48 3.86
CA THR A 98 8.76 15.06 5.14
C THR A 98 9.95 14.28 5.70
N THR A 99 11.07 14.97 5.91
CA THR A 99 12.27 14.35 6.51
C THR A 99 11.93 13.84 7.92
N GLY A 100 12.23 12.57 8.17
CA GLY A 100 11.96 11.95 9.47
C GLY A 100 10.50 11.56 9.71
N ASP A 101 9.65 11.52 8.67
CA ASP A 101 8.26 11.05 8.81
C ASP A 101 8.19 9.65 9.45
N ASN A 102 7.17 9.38 10.25
CA ASN A 102 7.02 8.09 10.92
C ASN A 102 6.22 7.11 10.06
N LEU A 103 6.52 5.82 10.20
CA LEU A 103 5.66 4.76 9.68
C LEU A 103 4.33 4.79 10.44
N ARG A 104 3.22 4.88 9.71
CA ARG A 104 1.87 4.83 10.27
C ARG A 104 1.23 3.48 9.97
N ARG A 105 0.39 3.01 10.89
CA ARG A 105 -0.32 1.73 10.78
C ARG A 105 -1.79 1.92 11.12
N TYR A 106 -2.66 1.36 10.30
CA TYR A 106 -4.09 1.19 10.59
C TYR A 106 -4.41 -0.30 10.65
N GLY A 107 -5.31 -0.68 11.56
CA GLY A 107 -5.76 -2.06 11.73
C GLY A 107 -7.27 -2.14 11.71
N TYR A 108 -7.84 -3.05 10.94
CA TYR A 108 -9.27 -3.09 10.66
C TYR A 108 -9.96 -4.28 11.31
N VAL A 109 -11.14 -4.01 11.87
CA VAL A 109 -12.02 -5.02 12.47
C VAL A 109 -13.32 -5.05 11.70
N TYR A 110 -13.86 -6.25 11.49
CA TYR A 110 -15.07 -6.48 10.73
C TYR A 110 -16.03 -7.37 11.52
N ASP A 111 -17.33 -7.25 11.21
CA ASP A 111 -18.33 -8.19 11.69
C ASP A 111 -18.31 -9.52 10.89
N GLY A 112 -19.21 -10.44 11.25
CA GLY A 112 -19.31 -11.76 10.63
C GLY A 112 -19.72 -11.77 9.16
N VAL A 113 -20.16 -10.65 8.61
CA VAL A 113 -20.55 -10.49 7.19
C VAL A 113 -19.67 -9.50 6.44
N ASN A 114 -18.45 -9.24 6.95
CA ASN A 114 -17.40 -8.43 6.33
C ASN A 114 -17.67 -6.91 6.28
N ARG A 115 -18.51 -6.37 7.15
CA ARG A 115 -18.66 -4.90 7.28
C ARG A 115 -17.66 -4.36 8.30
N LEU A 116 -17.07 -3.20 8.01
CA LEU A 116 -16.11 -2.54 8.89
C LEU A 116 -16.79 -2.13 10.22
N LEU A 117 -16.15 -2.45 11.34
CA LEU A 117 -16.56 -2.05 12.69
C LEU A 117 -15.62 -1.00 13.30
N ALA A 118 -14.31 -1.11 13.02
CA ALA A 118 -13.28 -0.19 13.51
C ALA A 118 -12.06 -0.19 12.58
N GLY A 119 -11.31 0.92 12.56
CA GLY A 119 -10.15 1.16 11.70
C GLY A 119 -9.33 2.36 12.14
#